data_AF-A0AAW2VM17-F1
#
_entry.id   AF-A0AAW2VM17-F1
#
_cell.length_a   1.000
_cell.length_b   1.000
_cell.length_c   1.000
_cell.angle_alpha   90.00
_cell.angle_beta   90.00
_cell.angle_gamma   90.00
#
_symmetry.space_group_name_H-M   'P 1'
#
loop_
_entity.id
_entity.type
_entity.pdbx_description
1 polymer ?
#
loop_
_entity_poly.entity_id
_entity_poly.type
_entity_poly.pdbx_seq_one_letter_code
_entity_poly.pdbx_strand_id
1 'polypeptide(L)'
;MFNSTLTKSEDLLCPVDGSIMIRASRLPYNRNGFKLFTDAGGLGKVVKDILERAPDIYKNFTDEGLREAERKATQSVERVDDMTVYTSDLVAAVRKAAGNSSLCSKEFFLILTIFQISDRPLDGFHIVFDAGNGAGGLFADAVSRGLGGAGVDVIQYGE
;
A
#
# COMPACT_ATOMS: atom_id res chain seq x y z
N MET A 1 3.40 8.30 11.06
CA MET A 1 4.23 7.40 10.22
C MET A 1 3.34 6.36 9.56
N PHE A 2 3.25 6.31 8.22
CA PHE A 2 2.64 5.15 7.55
C PHE A 2 3.65 4.00 7.63
N ASN A 3 3.61 3.27 8.74
CA ASN A 3 4.63 2.29 9.06
C ASN A 3 4.32 0.99 8.29
N SER A 4 4.86 0.87 7.08
CA SER A 4 4.85 -0.39 6.35
C SER A 4 5.78 -1.38 7.03
N THR A 5 5.35 -2.62 7.20
CA THR A 5 6.24 -3.69 7.70
C THR A 5 7.35 -4.04 6.70
N LEU A 6 7.21 -3.62 5.44
CA LEU A 6 8.14 -3.92 4.35
C LEU A 6 9.04 -2.73 4.00
N THR A 7 8.49 -1.52 3.95
CA THR A 7 9.19 -0.32 3.49
C THR A 7 9.78 0.43 4.67
N LYS A 8 11.11 0.42 4.78
CA LYS A 8 11.90 1.10 5.83
C LYS A 8 12.81 2.20 5.28
N SER A 9 12.51 2.72 4.08
CA SER A 9 13.32 3.78 3.46
C SER A 9 13.12 5.10 4.20
N GLU A 10 14.22 5.73 4.66
CA GLU A 10 14.16 7.04 5.31
C GLU A 10 13.78 8.16 4.33
N ASP A 11 14.05 7.97 3.03
CA ASP A 11 13.78 8.97 1.98
C ASP A 11 12.29 9.11 1.63
N LEU A 12 11.46 8.14 2.04
CA LEU A 12 9.99 8.14 1.88
C LEU A 12 9.26 8.19 3.22
N LEU A 13 10.00 8.39 4.32
CA LEU A 13 9.39 8.74 5.58
C LEU A 13 8.68 10.08 5.40
N CYS A 14 7.36 10.02 5.25
CA CYS A 14 6.49 11.15 5.52
C CYS A 14 6.09 11.05 7.01
N PRO A 15 6.85 11.66 7.94
CA PRO A 15 6.47 11.69 9.33
C PRO A 15 5.22 12.54 9.47
N VAL A 16 4.07 11.87 9.46
CA VAL A 16 2.76 12.46 9.74
C VAL A 16 2.34 12.13 11.17
N ASP A 17 1.72 13.11 11.83
CA ASP A 17 1.11 12.96 13.16
C ASP A 17 -0.08 11.99 13.13
N GLY A 18 -0.75 11.92 11.97
CA GLY A 18 -1.83 10.97 11.74
C GLY A 18 -2.09 10.74 10.26
N SER A 19 -2.86 9.68 9.96
CA SER A 19 -3.29 9.36 8.60
C SER A 19 -4.72 8.83 8.58
N ILE A 20 -5.35 8.97 7.42
CA ILE A 20 -6.72 8.52 7.16
C ILE A 20 -6.69 7.58 5.97
N MET A 21 -7.29 6.41 6.13
CA MET A 21 -7.56 5.48 5.04
C MET A 21 -9.06 5.44 4.78
N ILE A 22 -9.45 5.86 3.58
CA ILE A 22 -10.86 5.93 3.15
C ILE A 22 -11.25 4.57 2.59
N ARG A 23 -11.90 3.73 3.40
CA ARG A 23 -12.41 2.41 3.00
C ARG A 23 -13.42 1.86 4.00
N ALA A 24 -14.41 1.12 3.50
CA ALA A 24 -15.38 0.39 4.31
C ALA A 24 -15.05 -1.11 4.43
N SER A 25 -13.79 -1.51 4.23
CA SER A 25 -13.36 -2.92 4.22
C SER A 25 -14.10 -3.74 3.15
N ARG A 26 -14.93 -4.71 3.54
CA ARG A 26 -15.75 -5.58 2.67
C ARG A 26 -17.25 -5.25 2.76
N LEU A 27 -17.60 -4.10 3.34
CA LEU A 27 -18.99 -3.68 3.38
C LEU A 27 -19.51 -3.43 1.96
N PRO A 28 -20.84 -3.49 1.74
CA PRO A 28 -21.42 -3.25 0.42
C PRO A 28 -21.04 -1.87 -0.12
N TYR A 29 -21.05 -1.73 -1.45
CA TYR A 29 -20.62 -0.52 -2.17
C TYR A 29 -21.29 0.78 -1.71
N ASN A 30 -22.50 0.70 -1.15
CA ASN A 30 -23.26 1.83 -0.60
C ASN A 30 -22.86 2.22 0.83
N ARG A 31 -21.70 1.77 1.31
CA ARG A 31 -21.11 2.10 2.61
C ARG A 31 -19.71 2.65 2.39
N ASN A 32 -19.39 3.72 3.12
CA ASN A 32 -18.03 4.26 3.21
C ASN A 32 -17.50 4.13 4.65
N GLY A 33 -16.25 4.47 4.85
CA GLY A 33 -15.63 4.44 6.18
C GLY A 33 -14.28 5.09 6.19
N PHE A 34 -13.89 5.57 7.37
CA PHE A 34 -12.57 6.07 7.65
C PHE A 34 -11.88 5.17 8.66
N LYS A 35 -10.64 4.81 8.38
CA LYS A 35 -9.72 4.26 9.39
C LYS A 35 -8.69 5.32 9.69
N LEU A 36 -8.52 5.61 10.97
CA LEU A 36 -7.64 6.66 11.45
C LEU A 36 -6.44 6.01 12.13
N PHE A 37 -5.26 6.57 11.91
CA PHE A 37 -4.01 6.06 12.45
C PHE A 37 -3.18 7.22 13.00
N THR A 38 -2.40 6.97 14.05
CA THR A 38 -1.27 7.81 14.46
C THR A 38 0.04 7.11 14.06
N ASP A 39 1.17 7.72 14.40
CA ASP A 39 2.48 7.06 14.32
C ASP A 39 2.57 5.75 15.14
N ALA A 40 1.80 5.62 16.21
CA ALA A 40 1.66 4.41 17.01
C ALA A 40 0.72 3.35 16.39
N GLY A 41 0.08 3.63 15.25
CA GLY A 41 -0.78 2.70 14.53
C GLY A 41 -2.27 3.05 14.60
N GLY A 42 -3.13 2.05 14.40
CA GLY A 42 -4.58 2.25 14.26
C GLY A 42 -5.27 2.73 15.54
N LEU A 43 -6.16 3.71 15.41
CA LEU A 43 -6.95 4.24 16.52
C LEU A 43 -8.02 3.22 16.95
N GLY A 44 -7.84 2.65 18.15
CA GLY A 44 -8.80 1.74 18.79
C GLY A 44 -9.91 2.49 19.54
N LYS A 45 -10.05 2.22 20.84
CA LYS A 45 -11.09 2.82 21.71
C LYS A 45 -11.01 4.35 21.82
N VAL A 46 -9.85 4.93 21.53
CA VAL A 46 -9.58 6.39 21.52
C VAL A 46 -10.31 7.15 20.43
N VAL A 47 -10.97 6.47 19.48
CA VAL A 47 -11.82 7.13 18.46
C VAL A 47 -12.99 7.92 19.08
N LYS A 48 -13.36 7.63 20.34
CA LYS A 48 -14.43 8.31 21.06
C LYS A 48 -14.28 9.83 21.07
N ASP A 49 -13.08 10.34 21.34
CA ASP A 49 -12.82 11.78 21.43
C ASP A 49 -13.05 12.48 20.08
N ILE A 50 -12.75 11.78 18.98
CA ILE A 50 -13.00 12.27 17.61
C ILE A 50 -14.51 12.32 17.35
N LEU A 51 -15.23 11.26 17.75
CA LEU A 51 -16.68 11.17 17.58
C LEU A 51 -17.44 12.20 18.42
N GLU A 52 -16.93 12.58 19.58
CA GLU A 52 -17.53 13.60 20.43
C GLU A 52 -17.27 15.03 19.91
N ARG A 53 -16.11 15.27 19.29
CA ARG A 53 -15.76 16.60 18.75
C ARG A 53 -16.32 16.87 17.35
N ALA A 54 -16.44 15.84 16.51
CA ALA A 54 -16.86 15.99 15.12
C ALA A 54 -18.21 16.70 14.93
N PRO A 55 -19.27 16.44 15.74
CA PRO A 55 -20.56 17.13 15.60
C PRO A 55 -20.45 18.65 15.80
N ASP A 56 -19.62 19.11 16.76
CA ASP A 56 -19.49 20.53 17.04
C ASP A 56 -18.67 21.25 15.96
N ILE A 57 -17.68 20.57 15.36
CA ILE A 57 -16.98 21.07 14.17
C ILE A 57 -17.98 21.19 13.02
N TYR A 58 -18.82 20.17 12.81
CA TYR A 58 -19.80 20.14 11.73
C TYR A 58 -20.86 21.25 11.87
N LYS A 59 -21.37 21.50 13.08
CA LYS A 59 -22.33 22.59 13.35
C LYS A 59 -21.81 23.97 12.96
N ASN A 60 -20.50 24.18 13.09
CA ASN A 60 -19.84 25.44 12.78
C ASN A 60 -19.24 25.46 11.37
N PHE A 61 -19.51 24.43 10.56
CA PHE A 61 -18.99 24.33 9.20
C PHE A 61 -19.75 25.28 8.27
N THR A 62 -19.02 26.12 7.53
CA THR A 62 -19.59 27.08 6.57
C THR A 62 -18.97 26.89 5.20
N ASP A 63 -19.66 27.34 4.15
CA ASP A 63 -19.17 27.28 2.77
C ASP A 63 -17.88 28.11 2.58
N GLU A 64 -17.78 29.26 3.24
CA GLU A 64 -16.53 30.05 3.28
C GLU A 64 -15.41 29.28 3.97
N GLY A 65 -15.71 28.59 5.07
CA GLY A 65 -14.76 27.74 5.79
C GLY A 65 -14.24 26.57 4.95
N LEU A 66 -15.13 25.94 4.16
CA LEU A 66 -14.75 24.88 3.22
C LEU A 66 -13.79 25.41 2.15
N ARG A 67 -14.13 26.51 1.48
CA ARG A 67 -13.28 27.10 0.43
C ARG A 67 -11.91 27.49 0.96
N GLU A 68 -11.86 28.02 2.17
CA GLU A 68 -10.59 28.35 2.83
C GLU A 68 -9.76 27.09 3.13
N ALA A 69 -10.39 26.02 3.61
CA ALA A 69 -9.73 24.74 3.87
C ALA A 69 -9.19 24.12 2.57
N GLU A 70 -9.97 24.13 1.48
CA GLU A 70 -9.54 23.64 0.16
C GLU A 70 -8.35 24.42 -0.38
N ARG A 71 -8.37 25.76 -0.25
CA ARG A 71 -7.26 26.62 -0.66
C ARG A 71 -5.98 26.30 0.12
N LYS A 72 -6.09 26.16 1.44
CA LYS A 72 -4.96 25.77 2.31
C LYS A 72 -4.43 24.38 1.96
N ALA A 73 -5.32 23.41 1.79
CA ALA A 73 -4.94 22.04 1.41
C ALA A 73 -4.20 22.03 0.08
N THR A 74 -4.67 22.77 -0.94
CA THR A 74 -4.00 22.83 -2.25
C THR A 74 -2.56 23.36 -2.16
N GLN A 75 -2.26 24.20 -1.17
CA GLN A 75 -0.91 24.74 -0.95
C GLN A 75 0.02 23.80 -0.17
N SER A 76 -0.51 22.74 0.45
CA SER A 76 0.23 21.84 1.34
C SER A 76 0.00 20.35 1.06
N VAL A 77 -0.49 20.00 -0.12
CA VAL A 77 -0.66 18.61 -0.56
C VAL A 77 0.56 18.18 -1.35
N GLU A 78 1.23 17.15 -0.85
CA GLU A 78 2.27 16.42 -1.57
C GLU A 78 1.74 15.06 -2.01
N ARG A 79 1.94 14.72 -3.28
CA ARG A 79 1.59 13.40 -3.81
C ARG A 79 2.81 12.50 -3.75
N VAL A 80 2.68 11.38 -3.04
CA VAL A 80 3.72 10.36 -2.94
C VAL A 80 3.33 9.14 -3.76
N ASP A 81 4.27 8.61 -4.56
CA ASP A 81 4.11 7.34 -5.26
C ASP A 81 4.52 6.15 -4.37
N ASP A 82 3.77 5.96 -3.29
CA ASP A 82 4.01 4.87 -2.32
C ASP A 82 3.81 3.48 -2.94
N MET A 83 2.97 3.37 -3.97
CA MET A 83 2.66 2.12 -4.66
C MET A 83 3.89 1.49 -5.30
N THR A 84 4.67 2.28 -6.04
CA THR A 84 5.88 1.81 -6.73
C THR A 84 6.93 1.33 -5.72
N VAL A 85 7.13 2.09 -4.65
CA VAL A 85 8.09 1.79 -3.58
C VAL A 85 7.69 0.50 -2.86
N TYR A 86 6.46 0.45 -2.35
CA TYR A 86 5.95 -0.71 -1.63
C TYR A 86 6.04 -1.98 -2.47
N THR A 87 5.71 -1.88 -3.77
CA THR A 87 5.78 -3.02 -4.69
C THR A 87 7.21 -3.53 -4.87
N SER A 88 8.17 -2.62 -5.03
CA SER A 88 9.59 -2.97 -5.12
C SER A 88 10.08 -3.71 -3.87
N ASP A 89 9.77 -3.19 -2.69
CA ASP A 89 10.14 -3.81 -1.41
C ASP A 89 9.47 -5.17 -1.21
N LEU A 90 8.20 -5.30 -1.61
CA LEU A 90 7.48 -6.57 -1.58
C LEU A 90 8.14 -7.62 -2.47
N VAL A 91 8.51 -7.26 -3.71
CA VAL A 91 9.23 -8.17 -4.61
C VAL A 91 10.56 -8.60 -4.02
N ALA A 92 11.32 -7.65 -3.44
CA ALA A 92 12.59 -7.95 -2.79
C ALA A 92 12.41 -8.90 -1.59
N ALA A 93 11.40 -8.65 -0.74
CA ALA A 93 11.09 -9.50 0.41
C ALA A 93 10.70 -10.93 -0.02
N VAL A 94 9.88 -11.07 -1.06
CA VAL A 94 9.48 -12.39 -1.57
C VAL A 94 10.67 -13.14 -2.19
N ARG A 95 11.50 -12.48 -2.99
CA ARG A 95 12.73 -13.10 -3.54
C ARG A 95 13.64 -13.59 -2.42
N LYS A 96 13.83 -12.78 -1.38
CA LYS A 96 14.62 -13.16 -0.20
C LYS A 96 14.04 -14.39 0.50
N ALA A 97 12.73 -14.40 0.74
CA ALA A 97 12.05 -15.53 1.38
C ALA A 97 12.09 -16.81 0.52
N ALA A 98 12.10 -16.68 -0.81
CA ALA A 98 12.26 -17.78 -1.76
C ALA A 98 13.71 -18.32 -1.87
N GLY A 99 14.65 -17.79 -1.07
CA GLY A 99 16.04 -18.26 -1.02
C GLY A 99 17.05 -17.38 -1.76
N ASN A 100 16.62 -16.29 -2.41
CA ASN A 100 17.56 -15.33 -3.01
C ASN A 100 18.05 -14.32 -1.97
N SER A 101 19.11 -14.67 -1.26
CA SER A 101 19.84 -13.67 -0.47
C SER A 101 20.58 -12.76 -1.44
N SER A 102 20.11 -11.53 -1.60
CA SER A 102 20.62 -10.51 -2.53
C SER A 102 22.16 -10.44 -2.63
N LEU A 103 22.73 -10.97 -3.71
CA LEU A 103 24.05 -10.55 -4.20
C LEU A 103 24.11 -10.80 -5.71
N CYS A 104 23.74 -9.76 -6.46
CA CYS A 104 23.88 -9.71 -7.91
C CYS A 104 25.36 -9.38 -8.25
N SER A 105 26.28 -10.27 -7.88
CA SER A 105 27.66 -10.25 -8.36
C SER A 105 27.84 -11.35 -9.41
N LYS A 106 28.71 -11.11 -10.39
CA LYS A 106 29.00 -12.07 -11.48
C LYS A 106 29.45 -13.45 -10.97
N GLU A 107 29.99 -13.51 -9.76
CA GLU A 107 30.41 -14.76 -9.09
C GLU A 107 29.23 -15.61 -8.60
N PHE A 108 28.06 -15.01 -8.37
CA PHE A 108 26.87 -15.70 -7.84
C PHE A 108 26.09 -16.46 -8.93
N PHE A 109 26.25 -16.09 -10.21
CA PHE A 109 25.65 -16.82 -11.34
C PHE A 109 26.07 -18.30 -11.35
N LEU A 110 27.30 -18.60 -10.92
CA LEU A 110 27.79 -19.97 -10.80
C LEU A 110 27.12 -20.72 -9.64
N ILE A 111 26.84 -20.06 -8.52
CA ILE A 111 26.19 -20.65 -7.34
C ILE A 111 24.71 -20.95 -7.59
N LEU A 112 23.98 -20.03 -8.25
CA LEU A 112 22.57 -20.24 -8.65
C LEU A 112 22.42 -21.50 -9.52
N THR A 113 23.40 -21.74 -10.39
CA THR A 113 23.43 -22.91 -11.29
C THR A 113 23.70 -24.23 -10.53
N ILE A 114 24.48 -24.19 -9.45
CA ILE A 114 24.82 -25.39 -8.65
C ILE A 114 23.71 -25.75 -7.66
N PHE A 115 23.01 -24.77 -7.08
CA PHE A 115 22.01 -24.99 -6.02
C PHE A 115 20.54 -24.82 -6.47
N GLN A 116 20.27 -24.60 -7.75
CA GLN A 116 18.91 -24.36 -8.30
C GLN A 116 18.12 -23.26 -7.57
N ILE A 117 18.78 -22.18 -7.17
CA ILE A 117 18.11 -21.02 -6.60
C ILE A 117 17.78 -20.07 -7.78
N SER A 118 16.53 -19.59 -7.89
CA SER A 118 16.05 -18.79 -9.04
C SER A 118 15.61 -17.40 -8.61
N ASP A 119 16.17 -16.36 -9.21
CA ASP A 119 15.75 -14.94 -9.09
C ASP A 119 14.34 -14.66 -9.65
N ARG A 120 13.74 -15.68 -10.29
CA ARG A 120 12.41 -15.67 -10.89
C ARG A 120 11.57 -16.77 -10.24
N PRO A 121 11.13 -16.58 -8.98
CA PRO A 121 10.41 -17.62 -8.23
C PRO A 121 9.06 -18.00 -8.86
N LEU A 122 8.52 -17.17 -9.75
CA LEU A 122 7.25 -17.44 -10.45
C LEU A 122 7.43 -17.89 -11.90
N ASP A 123 8.66 -18.16 -12.36
CA ASP A 123 8.87 -18.64 -13.73
C ASP A 123 8.21 -20.01 -13.94
N GLY A 124 7.52 -20.18 -15.08
CA GLY A 124 6.76 -21.40 -15.39
C GLY A 124 5.41 -21.54 -14.67
N PHE A 125 5.04 -20.63 -13.78
CA PHE A 125 3.70 -20.62 -13.17
C PHE A 125 2.70 -19.79 -13.97
N HIS A 126 1.47 -20.29 -14.07
CA HIS A 126 0.31 -19.49 -14.47
C HIS A 126 -0.46 -19.09 -13.20
N ILE A 127 -0.63 -17.78 -13.00
CA ILE A 127 -1.16 -17.23 -11.75
C ILE A 127 -2.44 -16.45 -12.06
N VAL A 128 -3.48 -16.79 -11.33
CA VAL A 128 -4.77 -16.09 -11.36
C VAL A 128 -4.95 -15.37 -10.03
N PHE A 129 -5.23 -14.08 -10.08
CA PHE A 129 -5.43 -13.24 -8.90
C PHE A 129 -6.83 -12.62 -8.92
N ASP A 130 -7.71 -13.12 -8.05
CA ASP A 130 -9.01 -12.49 -7.84
C ASP A 130 -8.87 -11.36 -6.80
N ALA A 131 -8.94 -10.12 -7.29
CA ALA A 131 -8.84 -8.94 -6.45
C ALA A 131 -10.19 -8.53 -5.85
N GLY A 132 -11.32 -9.08 -6.33
CA GLY A 132 -12.65 -8.74 -5.83
C GLY A 132 -13.03 -7.26 -5.96
N ASN A 133 -12.56 -6.56 -7.00
CA ASN A 133 -12.66 -5.09 -7.12
C ASN A 133 -11.97 -4.30 -5.99
N GLY A 134 -11.12 -4.98 -5.21
CA GLY A 134 -10.32 -4.36 -4.19
C GLY A 134 -9.06 -3.70 -4.74
N ALA A 135 -8.50 -2.78 -3.95
CA ALA A 135 -7.25 -2.09 -4.27
C ALA A 135 -6.05 -3.03 -4.45
N GLY A 136 -6.11 -4.28 -3.98
CA GLY A 136 -5.06 -5.29 -4.17
C GLY A 136 -4.76 -5.58 -5.65
N GLY A 137 -5.74 -5.42 -6.54
CA GLY A 137 -5.55 -5.62 -7.98
C GLY A 137 -4.56 -4.65 -8.62
N LEU A 138 -4.32 -3.49 -8.00
CA LEU A 138 -3.38 -2.49 -8.48
C LEU A 138 -1.91 -2.97 -8.41
N PHE A 139 -1.61 -3.95 -7.55
CA PHE A 139 -0.25 -4.45 -7.34
C PHE A 139 0.06 -5.70 -8.17
N ALA A 140 -0.97 -6.43 -8.60
CA ALA A 140 -0.84 -7.82 -9.04
C ALA A 140 0.13 -8.00 -10.22
N ASP A 141 -0.01 -7.17 -11.25
CA ASP A 141 0.81 -7.24 -12.44
C ASP A 141 2.27 -6.85 -12.14
N ALA A 142 2.49 -5.74 -11.43
CA ALA A 142 3.82 -5.25 -11.09
C ALA A 142 4.59 -6.23 -10.19
N VAL A 143 3.92 -6.82 -9.18
CA VAL A 143 4.51 -7.84 -8.31
C VAL A 143 4.88 -9.10 -9.10
N SER A 144 3.96 -9.61 -9.92
CA SER A 144 4.21 -10.85 -10.68
C SER A 144 5.34 -10.72 -11.69
N ARG A 145 5.34 -9.63 -12.47
CA ARG A 145 6.46 -9.34 -13.38
C ARG A 145 7.77 -9.21 -12.63
N GLY A 146 7.76 -8.51 -11.48
CA GLY A 146 8.92 -8.40 -10.61
C GLY A 146 9.42 -9.75 -10.09
N LEU A 147 8.56 -10.73 -9.93
CA LEU A 147 8.92 -12.09 -9.50
C LEU A 147 9.18 -13.07 -10.66
N GLY A 148 9.26 -12.53 -11.89
CA GLY A 148 9.62 -13.30 -13.08
C GLY A 148 8.47 -14.07 -13.72
N GLY A 149 7.22 -13.86 -13.29
CA GLY A 149 6.04 -14.40 -13.93
C GLY A 149 5.79 -13.76 -15.31
N ALA A 150 5.06 -14.47 -16.17
CA ALA A 150 4.72 -13.99 -17.52
C ALA A 150 3.58 -12.93 -17.55
N GLY A 151 3.07 -12.54 -16.38
CA GLY A 151 1.85 -11.75 -16.20
C GLY A 151 0.90 -12.43 -15.22
N VAL A 152 -0.17 -11.74 -14.82
CA VAL A 152 -1.24 -12.29 -13.97
C VAL A 152 -2.57 -12.00 -14.61
N ASP A 153 -3.44 -13.01 -14.66
CA ASP A 153 -4.84 -12.80 -14.97
C ASP A 153 -5.52 -12.24 -13.71
N VAL A 154 -5.80 -10.94 -13.73
CA VAL A 154 -6.47 -10.26 -12.61
C VAL A 154 -7.97 -10.28 -12.85
N ILE A 155 -8.70 -10.94 -11.96
CA ILE A 155 -10.16 -10.92 -11.97
C ILE A 155 -10.62 -9.66 -11.25
N GLN A 156 -11.27 -8.79 -12.02
CA GLN A 156 -12.09 -7.69 -11.55
C GLN A 156 -13.50 -7.94 -12.06
N TYR A 157 -14.48 -7.72 -11.20
CA TYR A 157 -15.89 -7.79 -11.55
C TYR A 157 -16.29 -6.45 -12.21
N GLY A 158 -17.04 -6.49 -13.31
CA GLY A 158 -17.61 -5.25 -13.86
C GLY A 158 -18.54 -4.58 -12.85
N GLU A 159 -18.57 -3.25 -12.84
CA GLU A 159 -19.57 -2.47 -12.08
C GLU A 159 -20.98 -2.61 -12.69
#